data_AF-A0A2S6R3Q1-F1
#
_entry.id   AF-A0A2S6R3Q1-F1
#
_cell.length_a   1.000
_cell.length_b   1.000
_cell.length_c   1.000
_cell.angle_alpha   90.00
_cell.angle_beta   90.00
_cell.angle_gamma   90.00
#
_symmetry.space_group_name_H-M   'P 1'
#
loop_
_entity.id
_entity.type
_entity.pdbx_description
1 polymer ?
#
loop_
_entity_poly.entity_id
_entity_poly.type
_entity_poly.pdbx_seq_one_letter_code
_entity_poly.pdbx_strand_id
1 'polypeptide(L)'
;MSRASRSSRRRGVSPAIWPGFVDVLSTLLLVMIFLLVVYMLAQYFLQRSVSEKSEALSELDHQVAELADLLSLERQSNRDMRSNISQLSTELQNSLEARDALSLSLARSDEESDTLRLRLRDMTSEAQTALADATDANRKVAEAQLRAEAGEDKIRVMLSEVEQLRRDIAALQTVRGDLEEDVIQLAAALKSREDEASDLSAELKTSEESARQLTTALKSSENETSRLAETLTRSEQQASRLAALLQESQDDTNQLASALDASERESTRLDRAFTAARDRSSELMAKLSDENERTALAQKELEDRNIQLRELQDLYLLNDSQLDDSKALTARQSDEIGVLNRQLLAVRAQLARIEAALDTSEAKSEEQKVVIVDLGRRLNLALAAKVEELAEYRSEFFGRLRQVLAGRQGFTIIGDRFVFQSEVLFGSGSAELGQSGKQSLNTFANVLKDVMTRIPKDLPWILQVDGHTDRIPIETPRFPSNWELSAARAIEVVNYLITRGISPTRLSATGYGEFQPIDERDDEIAHRRNRRIELKLTQR
;
A
#
# COMPACT_ATOMS: atom_id res chain seq x y z
N MET A 1 -71.98 67.59 104.15
CA MET A 1 -70.82 67.48 105.05
C MET A 1 -69.59 67.30 104.16
N SER A 2 -68.45 67.98 104.25
CA SER A 2 -67.94 69.08 105.06
C SER A 2 -66.69 69.63 104.34
N ARG A 3 -66.59 70.96 104.30
CA ARG A 3 -65.42 71.85 104.25
C ARG A 3 -64.39 71.83 103.10
N ALA A 4 -64.08 73.07 102.72
CA ALA A 4 -63.13 73.55 101.75
C ALA A 4 -61.74 73.82 102.35
N SER A 5 -60.70 73.85 101.49
CA SER A 5 -59.67 74.92 101.47
C SER A 5 -58.82 74.87 100.17
N ARG A 6 -58.38 76.06 99.76
CA ARG A 6 -57.67 76.47 98.51
C ARG A 6 -56.24 75.88 98.41
N SER A 7 -55.62 75.73 97.23
CA SER A 7 -55.01 76.83 96.46
C SER A 7 -54.39 76.39 95.10
N SER A 8 -54.15 77.41 94.27
CA SER A 8 -53.68 77.52 92.86
C SER A 8 -52.43 76.71 92.43
N ARG A 9 -52.04 76.48 91.16
CA ARG A 9 -52.21 77.22 89.88
C ARG A 9 -51.64 76.38 88.70
N ARG A 10 -52.21 76.60 87.50
CA ARG A 10 -51.65 76.51 86.11
C ARG A 10 -51.31 75.15 85.44
N ARG A 11 -52.25 74.72 84.57
CA ARG A 11 -52.21 74.61 83.08
C ARG A 11 -50.99 73.95 82.40
N GLY A 12 -51.24 72.89 81.62
CA GLY A 12 -50.36 72.44 80.53
C GLY A 12 -50.72 71.03 80.03
N VAL A 13 -51.49 70.95 78.94
CA VAL A 13 -51.89 69.73 78.22
C VAL A 13 -50.78 69.34 77.23
N SER A 14 -50.42 68.05 77.13
CA SER A 14 -50.02 67.42 75.88
C SER A 14 -50.25 65.91 75.92
N PRO A 15 -50.97 65.34 74.92
CA PRO A 15 -51.22 63.92 74.77
C PRO A 15 -50.16 63.23 73.91
N ALA A 16 -50.07 61.91 74.08
CA ALA A 16 -49.29 60.98 73.28
C ALA A 16 -49.56 61.13 71.77
N ILE A 17 -48.50 61.36 70.98
CA ILE A 17 -48.51 61.25 69.52
C ILE A 17 -47.16 60.68 69.07
N TRP A 18 -47.04 59.36 69.11
CA TRP A 18 -46.14 58.62 68.22
C TRP A 18 -47.02 58.14 67.06
N PRO A 19 -46.91 58.78 65.88
CA PRO A 19 -46.30 58.06 64.75
C PRO A 19 -45.47 58.92 63.75
N GLY A 20 -44.91 60.08 64.14
CA GLY A 20 -44.28 61.03 63.18
C GLY A 20 -42.74 61.09 63.05
N PHE A 21 -41.97 60.71 64.08
CA PHE A 21 -40.49 60.80 64.02
C PHE A 21 -39.86 59.70 63.15
N VAL A 22 -40.58 58.59 62.96
CA VAL A 22 -40.17 57.51 62.06
C VAL A 22 -40.21 57.98 60.60
N ASP A 23 -41.08 58.90 60.19
CA ASP A 23 -41.23 59.30 58.78
C ASP A 23 -40.16 60.32 58.33
N VAL A 24 -39.78 61.27 59.21
CA VAL A 24 -38.68 62.23 58.92
C VAL A 24 -37.30 61.57 59.00
N LEU A 25 -37.11 60.63 59.95
CA LEU A 25 -35.89 59.82 59.99
C LEU A 25 -35.81 58.86 58.80
N SER A 26 -36.94 58.26 58.40
CA SER A 26 -37.00 57.38 57.23
C SER A 26 -36.77 58.14 55.92
N THR A 27 -37.29 59.34 55.76
CA THR A 27 -37.08 60.15 54.54
C THR A 27 -35.67 60.70 54.43
N LEU A 28 -35.03 61.12 55.52
CA LEU A 28 -33.61 61.50 55.53
C LEU A 28 -32.69 60.31 55.28
N LEU A 29 -32.97 59.18 55.91
CA LEU A 29 -32.23 57.93 55.71
C LEU A 29 -32.43 57.43 54.27
N LEU A 30 -33.60 57.60 53.67
CA LEU A 30 -33.88 57.27 52.27
C LEU A 30 -33.17 58.20 51.28
N VAL A 31 -33.09 59.51 51.53
CA VAL A 31 -32.33 60.45 50.69
C VAL A 31 -30.82 60.23 50.80
N MET A 32 -30.31 59.93 52.00
CA MET A 32 -28.90 59.61 52.20
C MET A 32 -28.51 58.29 51.54
N ILE A 33 -29.33 57.24 51.72
CA ILE A 33 -29.18 55.98 50.98
C ILE A 33 -29.26 56.25 49.48
N PHE A 34 -30.17 57.09 49.00
CA PHE A 34 -30.30 57.39 47.57
C PHE A 34 -29.05 58.06 46.99
N LEU A 35 -28.46 59.05 47.68
CA LEU A 35 -27.23 59.70 47.23
C LEU A 35 -26.02 58.76 47.27
N LEU A 36 -25.91 57.93 48.32
CA LEU A 36 -24.89 56.88 48.40
C LEU A 36 -25.05 55.87 47.27
N VAL A 37 -26.28 55.48 46.95
CA VAL A 37 -26.60 54.58 45.84
C VAL A 37 -26.24 55.22 44.49
N VAL A 38 -26.55 56.49 44.27
CA VAL A 38 -26.21 57.18 43.00
C VAL A 38 -24.70 57.36 42.84
N TYR A 39 -23.98 57.72 43.90
CA TYR A 39 -22.51 57.83 43.87
C TYR A 39 -21.85 56.47 43.66
N MET A 40 -22.29 55.46 44.41
CA MET A 40 -21.82 54.09 44.25
C MET A 40 -22.14 53.55 42.85
N LEU A 41 -23.29 53.91 42.26
CA LEU A 41 -23.62 53.60 40.87
C LEU A 41 -22.68 54.30 39.87
N ALA A 42 -22.41 55.59 40.04
CA ALA A 42 -21.52 56.33 39.14
C ALA A 42 -20.07 55.79 39.18
N GLN A 43 -19.56 55.52 40.39
CA GLN A 43 -18.25 54.88 40.59
C GLN A 43 -18.23 53.46 40.00
N TYR A 44 -19.30 52.69 40.23
CA TYR A 44 -19.47 51.38 39.62
C TYR A 44 -19.42 51.44 38.09
N PHE A 45 -20.08 52.40 37.43
CA PHE A 45 -20.06 52.54 35.97
C PHE A 45 -18.69 52.97 35.40
N LEU A 46 -17.97 53.89 36.06
CA LEU A 46 -16.67 54.35 35.58
C LEU A 46 -15.59 53.28 35.73
N GLN A 47 -15.56 52.63 36.90
CA GLN A 47 -14.64 51.52 37.14
C GLN A 47 -14.95 50.35 36.21
N ARG A 48 -16.24 50.10 35.95
CA ARG A 48 -16.67 49.12 34.94
C ARG A 48 -16.19 49.49 33.54
N SER A 49 -16.27 50.75 33.08
CA SER A 49 -15.83 51.11 31.71
C SER A 49 -14.31 51.00 31.49
N VAL A 50 -13.48 51.38 32.47
CA VAL A 50 -12.01 51.25 32.37
C VAL A 50 -11.58 49.79 32.54
N SER A 51 -12.24 49.05 33.45
CA SER A 51 -12.03 47.62 33.62
C SER A 51 -12.42 46.87 32.36
N GLU A 52 -13.60 47.13 31.78
CA GLU A 52 -14.08 46.50 30.55
C GLU A 52 -13.12 46.73 29.37
N LYS A 53 -12.51 47.92 29.24
CA LYS A 53 -11.50 48.20 28.19
C LYS A 53 -10.16 47.51 28.44
N SER A 54 -9.70 47.48 29.69
CA SER A 54 -8.45 46.79 30.07
C SER A 54 -8.62 45.27 29.94
N GLU A 55 -9.79 44.75 30.27
CA GLU A 55 -10.18 43.35 30.12
C GLU A 55 -10.26 42.97 28.64
N ALA A 56 -10.87 43.81 27.79
CA ALA A 56 -10.86 43.60 26.34
C ALA A 56 -9.44 43.60 25.72
N LEU A 57 -8.54 44.45 26.21
CA LEU A 57 -7.13 44.44 25.78
C LEU A 57 -6.39 43.18 26.24
N SER A 58 -6.61 42.75 27.49
CA SER A 58 -6.03 41.52 28.03
C SER A 58 -6.55 40.27 27.30
N GLU A 59 -7.83 40.27 26.94
CA GLU A 59 -8.45 39.19 26.17
C GLU A 59 -7.89 39.14 24.75
N LEU A 60 -7.67 40.29 24.12
CA LEU A 60 -7.01 40.37 22.81
C LEU A 60 -5.56 39.87 22.86
N ASP A 61 -4.81 40.21 23.92
CA ASP A 61 -3.42 39.75 24.09
C ASP A 61 -3.35 38.24 24.31
N HIS A 62 -4.29 37.67 25.08
CA HIS A 62 -4.43 36.22 25.24
C HIS A 62 -4.79 35.53 23.92
N GLN A 63 -5.71 36.09 23.14
CA GLN A 63 -6.05 35.56 21.81
C GLN A 63 -4.85 35.59 20.85
N VAL A 64 -4.02 36.64 20.88
CA VAL A 64 -2.80 36.73 20.07
C VAL A 64 -1.76 35.70 20.50
N ALA A 65 -1.60 35.45 21.81
CA ALA A 65 -0.70 34.42 22.32
C ALA A 65 -1.17 33.01 21.91
N GLU A 66 -2.46 32.71 22.03
CA GLU A 66 -3.04 31.44 21.61
C GLU A 66 -2.88 31.20 20.09
N LEU A 67 -3.11 32.23 19.28
CA LEU A 67 -2.87 32.18 17.83
C LEU A 67 -1.38 31.94 17.50
N ALA A 68 -0.45 32.51 18.27
CA ALA A 68 0.98 32.29 18.07
C ALA A 68 1.40 30.84 18.39
N ASP A 69 0.82 30.25 19.43
CA ASP A 69 1.04 28.83 19.77
C ASP A 69 0.45 27.89 18.71
N LEU A 70 -0.78 28.15 18.25
CA LEU A 70 -1.40 27.39 17.16
C LEU A 70 -0.57 27.46 15.86
N LEU A 71 -0.07 28.65 15.53
CA LEU A 71 0.79 28.86 14.37
C LEU A 71 2.12 28.10 14.50
N SER A 72 2.70 28.06 15.71
CA SER A 72 3.92 27.29 15.98
C SER A 72 3.70 25.78 15.79
N LEU A 73 2.56 25.26 16.27
CA LEU A 73 2.15 23.87 16.05
C LEU A 73 1.93 23.58 14.56
N GLU A 74 1.27 24.48 13.83
CA GLU A 74 1.06 24.35 12.39
C GLU A 74 2.41 24.33 11.64
N ARG A 75 3.38 25.18 12.00
CA ARG A 75 4.74 25.17 11.45
C ARG A 75 5.47 23.86 11.71
N GLN A 76 5.31 23.28 12.91
CA GLN A 76 5.91 21.99 13.22
C GLN A 76 5.27 20.88 12.37
N SER A 77 3.94 20.86 12.30
CA SER A 77 3.20 19.90 11.47
C SER A 77 3.61 19.98 10.00
N ASN A 78 3.76 21.18 9.44
CA ASN A 78 4.18 21.40 8.06
C ASN A 78 5.64 20.94 7.82
N ARG A 79 6.54 21.17 8.78
CA ARG A 79 7.92 20.63 8.75
C ARG A 79 7.93 19.10 8.77
N ASP A 80 7.11 18.48 9.61
CA ASP A 80 7.00 17.02 9.68
C ASP A 80 6.42 16.45 8.38
N MET A 81 5.38 17.06 7.81
CA MET A 81 4.81 16.67 6.51
C MET A 81 5.84 16.76 5.37
N ARG A 82 6.71 17.79 5.37
CA ARG A 82 7.80 17.93 4.40
C ARG A 82 8.82 16.81 4.52
N SER A 83 9.22 16.48 5.75
CA SER A 83 10.13 15.36 6.02
C SER A 83 9.53 14.05 5.49
N ASN A 84 8.26 13.78 5.81
CA ASN A 84 7.55 12.58 5.35
C ASN A 84 7.46 12.52 3.83
N ILE A 85 7.17 13.63 3.14
CA ILE A 85 7.13 13.67 1.67
C ILE A 85 8.50 13.48 1.05
N SER A 86 9.56 14.00 1.67
CA SER A 86 10.92 13.74 1.22
C SER A 86 11.26 12.26 1.35
N GLN A 87 10.93 11.63 2.48
CA GLN A 87 11.14 10.21 2.71
C GLN A 87 10.35 9.35 1.71
N LEU A 88 9.03 9.61 1.58
CA LEU A 88 8.17 8.92 0.62
C LEU A 88 8.63 9.12 -0.83
N SER A 89 9.18 10.29 -1.17
CA SER A 89 9.74 10.52 -2.50
C SER A 89 11.00 9.72 -2.76
N THR A 90 11.88 9.59 -1.77
CA THR A 90 13.08 8.75 -1.88
C THR A 90 12.69 7.28 -1.97
N GLU A 91 11.72 6.83 -1.18
CA GLU A 91 11.23 5.47 -1.21
C GLU A 91 10.52 5.15 -2.54
N LEU A 92 9.73 6.08 -3.07
CA LEU A 92 9.14 5.98 -4.41
C LEU A 92 10.21 5.91 -5.51
N GLN A 93 11.28 6.72 -5.41
CA GLN A 93 12.39 6.70 -6.36
C GLN A 93 13.11 5.34 -6.33
N ASN A 94 13.42 4.82 -5.14
CA ASN A 94 14.04 3.50 -4.97
C ASN A 94 13.12 2.39 -5.52
N SER A 95 11.80 2.51 -5.31
CA SER A 95 10.81 1.57 -5.84
C SER A 95 10.74 1.62 -7.38
N LEU A 96 10.82 2.81 -7.99
CA LEU A 96 10.89 2.99 -9.44
C LEU A 96 12.17 2.37 -10.03
N GLU A 97 13.32 2.59 -9.40
CA GLU A 97 14.59 1.99 -9.85
C GLU A 97 14.57 0.46 -9.74
N ALA A 98 14.02 -0.08 -8.64
CA ALA A 98 13.83 -1.52 -8.48
C ALA A 98 12.87 -2.10 -9.54
N ARG A 99 11.79 -1.40 -9.86
CA ARG A 99 10.86 -1.77 -10.93
C ARG A 99 11.55 -1.79 -12.29
N ASP A 100 12.34 -0.77 -12.62
CA ASP A 100 13.04 -0.69 -13.90
C ASP A 100 14.07 -1.82 -14.05
N ALA A 101 14.78 -2.16 -12.97
CA ALA A 101 15.66 -3.31 -12.92
C ALA A 101 14.89 -4.64 -13.13
N LEU A 102 13.75 -4.82 -12.46
CA LEU A 102 12.88 -5.98 -12.64
C LEU A 102 12.33 -6.07 -14.07
N SER A 103 11.87 -4.96 -14.64
CA SER A 103 11.38 -4.90 -16.02
C SER A 103 12.46 -5.27 -17.03
N LEU A 104 13.71 -4.86 -16.81
CA LEU A 104 14.84 -5.26 -17.66
C LEU A 104 15.15 -6.76 -17.51
N SER A 105 15.10 -7.29 -16.28
CA SER A 105 15.29 -8.72 -16.02
C SER A 105 14.20 -9.56 -16.70
N LEU A 106 12.95 -9.07 -16.69
CA LEU A 106 11.81 -9.73 -17.32
C LEU A 106 11.95 -9.73 -18.84
N ALA A 107 12.39 -8.62 -19.45
CA ALA A 107 12.68 -8.55 -20.88
C ALA A 107 13.81 -9.51 -21.31
N ARG A 108 14.86 -9.66 -20.50
CA ARG A 108 15.91 -10.67 -20.74
C ARG A 108 15.38 -12.09 -20.64
N SER A 109 14.56 -12.36 -19.62
CA SER A 109 13.91 -13.67 -19.46
C SER A 109 12.94 -14.00 -20.60
N ASP A 110 12.29 -13.00 -21.19
CA ASP A 110 11.46 -13.14 -22.39
C ASP A 110 12.30 -13.53 -23.60
N GLU A 111 13.42 -12.85 -23.82
CA GLU A 111 14.35 -13.17 -24.92
C GLU A 111 14.91 -14.60 -24.76
N GLU A 112 15.32 -14.98 -23.54
CA GLU A 112 15.74 -16.35 -23.23
C GLU A 112 14.61 -17.36 -23.49
N SER A 113 13.38 -17.09 -23.03
CA SER A 113 12.22 -17.95 -23.28
C SER A 113 11.93 -18.12 -24.77
N ASP A 114 12.02 -17.05 -25.57
CA ASP A 114 11.83 -17.12 -27.03
C ASP A 114 12.93 -17.94 -27.72
N THR A 115 14.19 -17.80 -27.30
CA THR A 115 15.27 -18.65 -27.82
C THR A 115 15.06 -20.12 -27.46
N LEU A 116 14.60 -20.40 -26.23
CA LEU A 116 14.28 -21.75 -25.78
C LEU A 116 13.07 -22.32 -26.53
N ARG A 117 12.03 -21.52 -26.82
CA ARG A 117 10.89 -21.93 -27.66
C ARG A 117 11.33 -22.37 -29.04
N LEU A 118 12.19 -21.58 -29.70
CA LEU A 118 12.73 -21.92 -31.01
C LEU A 118 13.54 -23.22 -30.95
N ARG A 119 14.41 -23.36 -29.94
CA ARG A 119 15.18 -24.58 -29.71
C ARG A 119 14.30 -25.80 -29.48
N LEU A 120 13.25 -25.67 -28.65
CA LEU A 120 12.31 -26.75 -28.35
C LEU A 120 11.54 -27.16 -29.60
N ARG A 121 11.11 -26.19 -30.43
CA ARG A 121 10.44 -26.44 -31.70
C ARG A 121 11.34 -27.20 -32.67
N ASP A 122 12.60 -26.78 -32.80
CA ASP A 122 13.57 -27.43 -33.67
C ASP A 122 13.86 -28.86 -33.19
N MET A 123 14.09 -29.07 -31.89
CA MET A 123 14.27 -30.40 -31.29
C MET A 123 13.04 -31.30 -31.49
N THR A 124 11.83 -30.73 -31.40
CA THR A 124 10.58 -31.48 -31.62
C THR A 124 10.46 -31.91 -33.09
N SER A 125 10.83 -31.03 -34.03
CA SER A 125 10.85 -31.35 -35.47
C SER A 125 11.89 -32.40 -35.80
N GLU A 126 13.09 -32.31 -35.21
CA GLU A 126 14.15 -33.31 -35.36
C GLU A 126 13.70 -34.67 -34.81
N ALA A 127 13.08 -34.71 -33.63
CA ALA A 127 12.56 -35.94 -33.02
C ALA A 127 11.45 -36.57 -33.87
N GLN A 128 10.55 -35.78 -34.46
CA GLN A 128 9.52 -36.28 -35.38
C GLN A 128 10.12 -36.89 -36.65
N THR A 129 11.16 -36.27 -37.20
CA THR A 129 11.85 -36.78 -38.39
C THR A 129 12.57 -38.10 -38.08
N ALA A 130 13.30 -38.15 -36.97
CA ALA A 130 13.97 -39.36 -36.52
C ALA A 130 12.99 -40.51 -36.25
N LEU A 131 11.79 -40.20 -35.71
CA LEU A 131 10.74 -41.19 -35.53
C LEU A 131 10.22 -41.72 -36.87
N ALA A 132 10.00 -40.85 -37.86
CA ALA A 132 9.58 -41.26 -39.20
C ALA A 132 10.63 -42.17 -39.85
N ASP A 133 11.92 -41.80 -39.77
CA ASP A 133 13.02 -42.60 -40.31
C ASP A 133 13.13 -43.97 -39.62
N ALA A 134 12.96 -44.02 -38.29
CA ALA A 134 12.93 -45.26 -37.54
C ALA A 134 11.76 -46.17 -37.95
N THR A 135 10.57 -45.61 -38.19
CA THR A 135 9.43 -46.39 -38.67
C THR A 135 9.66 -46.97 -40.07
N ASP A 136 10.31 -46.23 -40.97
CA ASP A 136 10.66 -46.73 -42.31
C ASP A 136 11.75 -47.81 -42.25
N ALA A 137 12.75 -47.64 -41.39
CA ALA A 137 13.78 -48.64 -41.14
C ALA A 137 13.16 -49.96 -40.64
N ASN A 138 12.25 -49.90 -39.68
CA ASN A 138 11.55 -51.09 -39.19
C ASN A 138 10.74 -51.79 -40.28
N ARG A 139 10.05 -51.03 -41.13
CA ARG A 139 9.33 -51.61 -42.27
C ARG A 139 10.28 -52.36 -43.20
N LYS A 140 11.46 -51.78 -43.51
CA LYS A 140 12.48 -52.42 -44.34
C LYS A 140 13.05 -53.69 -43.71
N VAL A 141 13.29 -53.68 -42.39
CA VAL A 141 13.76 -54.85 -41.65
C VAL A 141 12.70 -55.95 -41.64
N ALA A 142 11.43 -55.63 -41.41
CA ALA A 142 10.33 -56.59 -41.48
C ALA A 142 10.18 -57.21 -42.89
N GLU A 143 10.32 -56.41 -43.95
CA GLU A 143 10.35 -56.92 -45.33
C GLU A 143 11.55 -57.85 -45.58
N ALA A 144 12.73 -57.51 -45.06
CA ALA A 144 13.92 -58.35 -45.18
C ALA A 144 13.74 -59.68 -44.43
N GLN A 145 13.05 -59.68 -43.29
CA GLN A 145 12.72 -60.87 -42.52
C GLN A 145 11.79 -61.81 -43.28
N LEU A 146 10.70 -61.29 -43.83
CA LEU A 146 9.79 -62.08 -44.67
C LEU A 146 10.51 -62.69 -45.88
N ARG A 147 11.45 -61.95 -46.50
CA ARG A 147 12.27 -62.47 -47.61
C ARG A 147 13.23 -63.57 -47.13
N ALA A 148 13.80 -63.44 -45.93
CA ALA A 148 14.68 -64.46 -45.35
C ALA A 148 13.92 -65.76 -45.05
N GLU A 149 12.73 -65.65 -44.44
CA GLU A 149 11.84 -66.80 -44.16
C GLU A 149 11.44 -67.53 -45.45
N ALA A 150 11.02 -66.79 -46.49
CA ALA A 150 10.71 -67.37 -47.79
C ALA A 150 11.92 -68.05 -48.46
N GLY A 151 13.12 -67.49 -48.27
CA GLY A 151 14.36 -68.11 -48.70
C GLY A 151 14.65 -69.43 -48.00
N GLU A 152 14.40 -69.49 -46.68
CA GLU A 152 14.60 -70.67 -45.85
C GLU A 152 13.62 -71.80 -46.23
N ASP A 153 12.37 -71.47 -46.52
CA ASP A 153 11.38 -72.43 -47.04
C ASP A 153 11.79 -72.97 -48.42
N LYS A 154 12.31 -72.11 -49.31
CA LYS A 154 12.80 -72.55 -50.62
C LYS A 154 14.00 -73.50 -50.50
N ILE A 155 14.93 -73.18 -49.59
CA ILE A 155 16.04 -74.07 -49.22
C ILE A 155 15.44 -75.41 -48.75
N ARG A 156 14.51 -75.42 -47.78
CA ARG A 156 13.88 -76.65 -47.29
C ARG A 156 13.30 -77.53 -48.40
N VAL A 157 12.60 -76.95 -49.38
CA VAL A 157 12.05 -77.68 -50.54
C VAL A 157 13.18 -78.27 -51.39
N MET A 158 14.18 -77.47 -51.75
CA MET A 158 15.32 -77.95 -52.55
C MET A 158 16.10 -79.07 -51.82
N LEU A 159 16.14 -79.09 -50.48
CA LEU A 159 16.80 -80.18 -49.73
C LEU A 159 16.05 -81.50 -49.93
N SER A 160 14.71 -81.44 -49.93
CA SER A 160 13.87 -82.63 -50.14
C SER A 160 14.05 -83.21 -51.54
N GLU A 161 14.26 -82.36 -52.55
CA GLU A 161 14.57 -82.78 -53.92
C GLU A 161 15.94 -83.47 -54.01
N VAL A 162 16.97 -82.92 -53.36
CA VAL A 162 18.30 -83.53 -53.33
C VAL A 162 18.27 -84.89 -52.60
N GLU A 163 17.54 -85.00 -51.50
CA GLU A 163 17.34 -86.29 -50.82
C GLU A 163 16.62 -87.31 -51.71
N GLN A 164 15.67 -86.87 -52.53
CA GLN A 164 15.00 -87.73 -53.49
C GLN A 164 15.95 -88.21 -54.59
N LEU A 165 16.75 -87.31 -55.17
CA LEU A 165 17.78 -87.67 -56.15
C LEU A 165 18.80 -88.66 -55.58
N ARG A 166 19.18 -88.52 -54.30
CA ARG A 166 20.05 -89.50 -53.63
C ARG A 166 19.43 -90.89 -53.56
N ARG A 167 18.12 -90.98 -53.27
CA ARG A 167 17.40 -92.26 -53.28
C ARG A 167 17.34 -92.85 -54.68
N ASP A 168 17.08 -92.03 -55.70
CA ASP A 168 17.01 -92.46 -57.09
C ASP A 168 18.37 -92.96 -57.60
N ILE A 169 19.47 -92.26 -57.28
CA ILE A 169 20.84 -92.70 -57.59
C ILE A 169 21.15 -94.05 -56.92
N ALA A 170 20.79 -94.22 -55.64
CA ALA A 170 21.01 -95.50 -54.96
C ALA A 170 20.24 -96.65 -55.62
N ALA A 171 19.00 -96.42 -56.05
CA ALA A 171 18.22 -97.40 -56.80
C ALA A 171 18.84 -97.72 -58.17
N LEU A 172 19.30 -96.71 -58.91
CA LEU A 172 19.99 -96.89 -60.19
C LEU A 172 21.32 -97.66 -60.04
N GLN A 173 22.06 -97.44 -58.94
CA GLN A 173 23.26 -98.21 -58.61
C GLN A 173 22.94 -99.69 -58.39
N THR A 174 21.82 -100.01 -57.73
CA THR A 174 21.37 -101.40 -57.56
C THR A 174 21.03 -102.03 -58.90
N VAL A 175 20.22 -101.36 -59.73
CA VAL A 175 19.85 -101.86 -61.07
C VAL A 175 21.07 -102.08 -61.96
N ARG A 176 22.06 -101.17 -61.90
CA ARG A 176 23.33 -101.35 -62.63
C ARG A 176 24.06 -102.60 -62.16
N GLY A 177 24.15 -102.84 -60.85
CA GLY A 177 24.78 -104.03 -60.29
C GLY A 177 24.12 -105.32 -60.75
N ASP A 178 22.78 -105.36 -60.77
CA ASP A 178 22.02 -106.52 -61.25
C ASP A 178 22.29 -106.77 -62.76
N LEU A 179 22.31 -105.70 -63.58
CA LEU A 179 22.63 -105.80 -65.01
C LEU A 179 24.08 -106.22 -65.27
N GLU A 180 25.05 -105.75 -64.48
CA GLU A 180 26.45 -106.18 -64.55
C GLU A 180 26.58 -107.69 -64.27
N GLU A 181 25.82 -108.20 -63.30
CA GLU A 181 25.73 -109.63 -63.02
C GLU A 181 25.12 -110.40 -64.20
N ASP A 182 24.03 -109.91 -64.78
CA ASP A 182 23.39 -110.50 -65.96
C ASP A 182 24.35 -110.54 -67.18
N VAL A 183 25.13 -109.48 -67.42
CA VAL A 183 26.17 -109.46 -68.48
C VAL A 183 27.21 -110.54 -68.23
N ILE A 184 27.67 -110.73 -66.98
CA ILE A 184 28.61 -111.79 -66.63
C ILE A 184 28.01 -113.18 -66.90
N GLN A 185 26.75 -113.39 -66.52
CA GLN A 185 26.04 -114.67 -66.74
C GLN A 185 25.85 -114.95 -68.25
N LEU A 186 25.42 -113.96 -69.02
CA LEU A 186 25.25 -114.07 -70.47
C LEU A 186 26.58 -114.31 -71.19
N ALA A 187 27.66 -113.66 -70.76
CA ALA A 187 29.00 -113.89 -71.30
C ALA A 187 29.50 -115.31 -71.00
N ALA A 188 29.23 -115.83 -69.80
CA ALA A 188 29.55 -117.21 -69.44
C ALA A 188 28.73 -118.22 -70.25
N ALA A 189 27.43 -117.97 -70.46
CA ALA A 189 26.55 -118.79 -71.27
C ALA A 189 26.96 -118.79 -72.75
N LEU A 190 27.37 -117.63 -73.30
CA LEU A 190 27.91 -117.50 -74.64
C LEU A 190 29.16 -118.36 -74.81
N LYS A 191 30.12 -118.23 -73.89
CA LYS A 191 31.38 -119.00 -73.93
C LYS A 191 31.13 -120.51 -73.90
N SER A 192 30.22 -120.97 -73.02
CA SER A 192 29.84 -122.39 -72.97
C SER A 192 29.25 -122.88 -74.30
N ARG A 193 28.46 -122.05 -75.01
CA ARG A 193 27.89 -122.40 -76.31
C ARG A 193 28.90 -122.37 -77.44
N GLU A 194 29.87 -121.46 -77.39
CA GLU A 194 31.00 -121.42 -78.33
C GLU A 194 31.90 -122.65 -78.18
N ASP A 195 32.19 -123.06 -76.94
CA ASP A 195 32.94 -124.27 -76.62
C ASP A 195 32.18 -125.52 -77.12
N GLU A 196 30.87 -125.62 -76.87
CA GLU A 196 30.00 -126.69 -77.42
C GLU A 196 29.98 -126.72 -78.95
N ALA A 197 29.91 -125.55 -79.61
CA ALA A 197 29.94 -125.46 -81.07
C ALA A 197 31.31 -125.87 -81.64
N SER A 198 32.39 -125.50 -80.96
CA SER A 198 33.76 -125.92 -81.33
C SER A 198 33.94 -127.43 -81.20
N ASP A 199 33.47 -128.02 -80.11
CA ASP A 199 33.52 -129.47 -79.87
C ASP A 199 32.68 -130.24 -80.90
N LEU A 200 31.46 -129.79 -81.18
CA LEU A 200 30.61 -130.35 -82.25
C LEU A 200 31.25 -130.24 -83.64
N SER A 201 31.96 -129.14 -83.92
CA SER A 201 32.73 -128.95 -85.16
C SER A 201 33.93 -129.91 -85.25
N ALA A 202 34.61 -130.18 -84.13
CA ALA A 202 35.70 -131.15 -84.08
C ALA A 202 35.18 -132.60 -84.24
N GLU A 203 34.02 -132.91 -83.67
CA GLU A 203 33.32 -134.19 -83.80
C GLU A 203 32.81 -134.40 -85.25
N LEU A 204 32.34 -133.34 -85.91
CA LEU A 204 32.02 -133.35 -87.35
C LEU A 204 33.27 -133.65 -88.20
N LYS A 205 34.40 -133.00 -87.94
CA LYS A 205 35.65 -133.22 -88.70
C LYS A 205 36.22 -134.63 -88.54
N THR A 206 36.19 -135.18 -87.33
CA THR A 206 36.66 -136.55 -87.05
C THR A 206 35.73 -137.63 -87.62
N SER A 207 34.42 -137.35 -87.65
CA SER A 207 33.43 -138.15 -88.38
C SER A 207 33.65 -138.09 -89.90
N GLU A 208 33.95 -136.91 -90.46
CA GLU A 208 34.30 -136.72 -91.87
C GLU A 208 35.61 -137.43 -92.27
N GLU A 209 36.62 -137.47 -91.40
CA GLU A 209 37.87 -138.21 -91.62
C GLU A 209 37.68 -139.74 -91.54
N SER A 210 36.82 -140.21 -90.64
CA SER A 210 36.42 -141.63 -90.56
C SER A 210 35.55 -142.05 -91.76
N ALA A 211 34.77 -141.11 -92.33
CA ALA A 211 33.94 -141.32 -93.53
C ALA A 211 34.75 -141.52 -94.83
N ARG A 212 36.03 -141.13 -94.88
CA ARG A 212 36.90 -141.40 -96.04
C ARG A 212 37.36 -142.86 -96.15
N GLN A 213 37.17 -143.68 -95.12
CA GLN A 213 37.65 -145.07 -95.08
C GLN A 213 36.57 -146.13 -95.37
N LEU A 214 35.28 -145.78 -95.49
CA LEU A 214 34.16 -146.73 -95.61
C LEU A 214 33.16 -146.37 -96.72
N THR A 215 33.61 -146.45 -97.97
CA THR A 215 32.86 -146.13 -99.21
C THR A 215 31.78 -147.16 -99.61
N THR A 216 31.16 -147.92 -98.68
CA THR A 216 30.22 -149.01 -99.06
C THR A 216 28.97 -149.23 -98.17
N ALA A 217 28.57 -148.27 -97.32
CA ALA A 217 27.31 -148.36 -96.54
C ALA A 217 26.47 -147.05 -96.54
N LEU A 218 26.22 -146.51 -97.74
CA LEU A 218 25.73 -145.15 -97.98
C LEU A 218 24.19 -144.99 -98.03
N LYS A 219 23.44 -145.26 -96.96
CA LYS A 219 22.03 -144.78 -96.89
C LYS A 219 21.43 -144.60 -95.50
N SER A 220 22.00 -145.18 -94.44
CA SER A 220 21.59 -144.90 -93.05
C SER A 220 22.39 -143.77 -92.40
N SER A 221 23.62 -143.50 -92.87
CA SER A 221 24.53 -142.48 -92.34
C SER A 221 24.22 -141.03 -92.80
N GLU A 222 23.57 -140.84 -93.95
CA GLU A 222 23.14 -139.50 -94.43
C GLU A 222 22.13 -138.82 -93.49
N ASN A 223 21.35 -139.60 -92.75
CA ASN A 223 20.38 -139.07 -91.78
C ASN A 223 21.03 -138.60 -90.48
N GLU A 224 22.19 -139.16 -90.12
CA GLU A 224 22.91 -138.83 -88.88
C GLU A 224 23.79 -137.59 -89.06
N THR A 225 24.42 -137.47 -90.23
CA THR A 225 25.15 -136.25 -90.64
C THR A 225 24.22 -135.05 -90.81
N SER A 226 23.03 -135.22 -91.38
CA SER A 226 22.04 -134.14 -91.50
C SER A 226 21.51 -133.68 -90.13
N ARG A 227 21.32 -134.61 -89.17
CA ARG A 227 20.90 -134.26 -87.80
C ARG A 227 21.98 -133.48 -87.05
N LEU A 228 23.24 -133.90 -87.15
CA LEU A 228 24.37 -133.21 -86.51
C LEU A 228 24.59 -131.81 -87.11
N ALA A 229 24.45 -131.65 -88.42
CA ALA A 229 24.51 -130.36 -89.08
C ALA A 229 23.36 -129.43 -88.66
N GLU A 230 22.13 -129.94 -88.57
CA GLU A 230 20.98 -129.16 -88.05
C GLU A 230 21.18 -128.74 -86.58
N THR A 231 21.77 -129.60 -85.74
CA THR A 231 22.06 -129.23 -84.34
C THR A 231 23.16 -128.17 -84.23
N LEU A 232 24.19 -128.23 -85.08
CA LEU A 232 25.25 -127.22 -85.13
C LEU A 232 24.70 -125.86 -85.58
N THR A 233 23.93 -125.82 -86.67
CA THR A 233 23.32 -124.57 -87.15
C THR A 233 22.35 -123.97 -86.12
N ARG A 234 21.59 -124.79 -85.39
CA ARG A 234 20.75 -124.30 -84.27
C ARG A 234 21.60 -123.74 -83.13
N SER A 235 22.70 -124.39 -82.78
CA SER A 235 23.63 -123.92 -81.73
C SER A 235 24.29 -122.59 -82.13
N GLU A 236 24.76 -122.46 -83.37
CA GLU A 236 25.35 -121.23 -83.90
C GLU A 236 24.34 -120.06 -83.94
N GLN A 237 23.10 -120.33 -84.34
CA GLN A 237 22.03 -119.33 -84.30
C GLN A 237 21.70 -118.89 -82.86
N GLN A 238 21.74 -119.81 -81.90
CA GLN A 238 21.56 -119.49 -80.48
C GLN A 238 22.74 -118.67 -79.93
N ALA A 239 23.97 -119.01 -80.28
CA ALA A 239 25.16 -118.26 -79.91
C ALA A 239 25.14 -116.83 -80.48
N SER A 240 24.76 -116.66 -81.75
CA SER A 240 24.61 -115.34 -82.37
C SER A 240 23.52 -114.50 -81.70
N ARG A 241 22.39 -115.11 -81.32
CA ARG A 241 21.33 -114.43 -80.56
C ARG A 241 21.77 -114.02 -79.15
N LEU A 242 22.52 -114.88 -78.46
CA LEU A 242 23.11 -114.57 -77.15
C LEU A 242 24.16 -113.47 -77.26
N ALA A 243 24.97 -113.45 -78.32
CA ALA A 243 25.94 -112.38 -78.58
C ALA A 243 25.25 -111.04 -78.85
N ALA A 244 24.14 -111.04 -79.60
CA ALA A 244 23.35 -109.84 -79.81
C ALA A 244 22.71 -109.32 -78.51
N LEU A 245 22.14 -110.21 -77.68
CA LEU A 245 21.60 -109.85 -76.37
C LEU A 245 22.67 -109.37 -75.39
N LEU A 246 23.87 -109.95 -75.45
CA LEU A 246 25.02 -109.51 -74.66
C LEU A 246 25.47 -108.12 -75.08
N GLN A 247 25.54 -107.85 -76.38
CA GLN A 247 25.90 -106.53 -76.91
C GLN A 247 24.84 -105.47 -76.53
N GLU A 248 23.55 -105.80 -76.65
CA GLU A 248 22.45 -104.91 -76.23
C GLU A 248 22.51 -104.62 -74.72
N SER A 249 22.72 -105.64 -73.89
CA SER A 249 22.90 -105.49 -72.45
C SER A 249 24.18 -104.70 -72.07
N GLN A 250 25.26 -104.85 -72.85
CA GLN A 250 26.48 -104.04 -72.70
C GLN A 250 26.28 -102.58 -73.08
N ASP A 251 25.51 -102.31 -74.14
CA ASP A 251 25.19 -100.94 -74.54
C ASP A 251 24.25 -100.28 -73.51
N ASP A 252 23.27 -101.01 -72.99
CA ASP A 252 22.37 -100.54 -71.93
C ASP A 252 23.11 -100.27 -70.62
N THR A 253 24.01 -101.16 -70.19
CA THR A 253 24.84 -100.94 -68.99
C THR A 253 25.77 -99.74 -69.14
N ASN A 254 26.38 -99.54 -70.32
CA ASN A 254 27.20 -98.36 -70.59
C ASN A 254 26.40 -97.06 -70.59
N GLN A 255 25.20 -97.06 -71.19
CA GLN A 255 24.29 -95.91 -71.15
C GLN A 255 23.86 -95.60 -69.71
N LEU A 256 23.45 -96.62 -68.93
CA LEU A 256 23.05 -96.46 -67.54
C LEU A 256 24.21 -95.95 -66.67
N ALA A 257 25.44 -96.43 -66.89
CA ALA A 257 26.63 -95.97 -66.19
C ALA A 257 26.93 -94.49 -66.47
N SER A 258 26.81 -94.06 -67.73
CA SER A 258 27.01 -92.65 -68.10
C SER A 258 25.93 -91.73 -67.53
N ALA A 259 24.67 -92.18 -67.51
CA ALA A 259 23.55 -91.46 -66.92
C ALA A 259 23.68 -91.35 -65.39
N LEU A 260 24.13 -92.42 -64.74
CA LEU A 260 24.38 -92.46 -63.31
C LEU A 260 25.51 -91.51 -62.90
N ASP A 261 26.63 -91.53 -63.62
CA ASP A 261 27.78 -90.64 -63.39
C ASP A 261 27.40 -89.17 -63.62
N ALA A 262 26.54 -88.87 -64.60
CA ALA A 262 25.96 -87.55 -64.78
C ALA A 262 25.04 -87.13 -63.61
N SER A 263 24.18 -88.05 -63.12
CA SER A 263 23.28 -87.81 -61.99
C SER A 263 24.04 -87.63 -60.67
N GLU A 264 25.11 -88.39 -60.43
CA GLU A 264 25.99 -88.26 -59.26
C GLU A 264 26.75 -86.92 -59.26
N ARG A 265 27.24 -86.47 -60.42
CA ARG A 265 27.86 -85.14 -60.57
C ARG A 265 26.88 -84.01 -60.30
N GLU A 266 25.64 -84.13 -60.78
CA GLU A 266 24.63 -83.11 -60.53
C GLU A 266 24.21 -83.09 -59.05
N SER A 267 24.01 -84.27 -58.43
CA SER A 267 23.72 -84.39 -57.00
C SER A 267 24.81 -83.78 -56.13
N THR A 268 26.09 -84.09 -56.40
CA THR A 268 27.22 -83.50 -55.66
C THR A 268 27.37 -82.00 -55.89
N ARG A 269 27.06 -81.50 -57.10
CA ARG A 269 27.03 -80.05 -57.39
C ARG A 269 25.92 -79.37 -56.60
N LEU A 270 24.73 -79.94 -56.59
CA LEU A 270 23.57 -79.42 -55.85
C LEU A 270 23.85 -79.42 -54.34
N ASP A 271 24.41 -80.49 -53.77
CA ASP A 271 24.81 -80.58 -52.36
C ASP A 271 25.75 -79.43 -51.94
N ARG A 272 26.78 -79.15 -52.75
CA ARG A 272 27.72 -78.05 -52.48
C ARG A 272 27.05 -76.69 -52.58
N ALA A 273 26.25 -76.47 -53.62
CA ALA A 273 25.51 -75.22 -53.80
C ALA A 273 24.54 -74.99 -52.65
N PHE A 274 23.91 -76.07 -52.16
CA PHE A 274 22.99 -76.04 -51.05
C PHE A 274 23.68 -75.72 -49.72
N THR A 275 24.81 -76.38 -49.45
CA THR A 275 25.60 -76.11 -48.24
C THR A 275 26.03 -74.64 -48.20
N ALA A 276 26.53 -74.11 -49.32
CA ALA A 276 26.87 -72.69 -49.44
C ALA A 276 25.64 -71.76 -49.28
N ALA A 277 24.48 -72.14 -49.82
CA ALA A 277 23.24 -71.37 -49.66
C ALA A 277 22.75 -71.36 -48.21
N ARG A 278 22.84 -72.49 -47.50
CA ARG A 278 22.51 -72.62 -46.08
C ARG A 278 23.43 -71.78 -45.21
N ASP A 279 24.74 -71.86 -45.43
CA ASP A 279 25.72 -71.07 -44.67
C ASP A 279 25.48 -69.57 -44.86
N ARG A 280 25.20 -69.15 -46.10
CA ARG A 280 24.89 -67.75 -46.41
C ARG A 280 23.55 -67.30 -45.84
N SER A 281 22.54 -68.18 -45.81
CA SER A 281 21.25 -67.92 -45.15
C SER A 281 21.45 -67.71 -43.64
N SER A 282 22.21 -68.59 -42.99
CA SER A 282 22.56 -68.48 -41.57
C SER A 282 23.30 -67.18 -41.26
N GLU A 283 24.29 -66.80 -42.08
CA GLU A 283 25.01 -65.53 -41.93
C GLU A 283 24.07 -64.31 -42.07
N LEU A 284 23.17 -64.32 -43.06
CA LEU A 284 22.21 -63.24 -43.27
C LEU A 284 21.19 -63.15 -42.13
N MET A 285 20.73 -64.27 -41.59
CA MET A 285 19.85 -64.30 -40.42
C MET A 285 20.53 -63.74 -39.17
N ALA A 286 21.80 -64.09 -38.95
CA ALA A 286 22.57 -63.51 -37.83
C ALA A 286 22.69 -61.99 -37.96
N LYS A 287 22.99 -61.47 -39.16
CA LYS A 287 23.04 -60.02 -39.42
C LYS A 287 21.69 -59.35 -39.26
N LEU A 288 20.61 -59.99 -39.72
CA LEU A 288 19.25 -59.47 -39.57
C LEU A 288 18.84 -59.42 -38.10
N SER A 289 19.20 -60.42 -37.31
CA SER A 289 18.97 -60.43 -35.86
C SER A 289 19.72 -59.30 -35.15
N ASP A 290 21.00 -59.07 -35.49
CA ASP A 290 21.79 -57.96 -34.93
C ASP A 290 21.17 -56.60 -35.27
N GLU A 291 20.73 -56.40 -36.52
CA GLU A 291 20.04 -55.18 -36.92
C GLU A 291 18.64 -55.02 -36.29
N ASN A 292 17.89 -56.10 -36.07
CA ASN A 292 16.66 -56.08 -35.29
C ASN A 292 16.89 -55.62 -33.85
N GLU A 293 17.94 -56.12 -33.20
CA GLU A 293 18.26 -55.74 -31.83
C GLU A 293 18.69 -54.27 -31.75
N ARG A 294 19.52 -53.81 -32.69
CA ARG A 294 19.91 -52.39 -32.80
C ARG A 294 18.73 -51.46 -33.03
N THR A 295 17.82 -51.82 -33.94
CA THR A 295 16.62 -51.03 -34.22
C THR A 295 15.69 -50.99 -33.00
N ALA A 296 15.51 -52.10 -32.28
CA ALA A 296 14.74 -52.15 -31.04
C ALA A 296 15.35 -51.25 -29.94
N LEU A 297 16.68 -51.28 -29.77
CA LEU A 297 17.37 -50.41 -28.82
C LEU A 297 17.22 -48.93 -29.20
N ALA A 298 17.39 -48.59 -30.47
CA ALA A 298 17.21 -47.22 -30.96
C ALA A 298 15.76 -46.72 -30.77
N GLN A 299 14.76 -47.58 -30.93
CA GLN A 299 13.37 -47.23 -30.67
C GLN A 299 13.11 -46.93 -29.20
N LYS A 300 13.66 -47.74 -28.29
CA LYS A 300 13.54 -47.49 -26.86
C LYS A 300 14.16 -46.14 -26.49
N GLU A 301 15.33 -45.83 -27.03
CA GLU A 301 15.99 -44.54 -26.79
C GLU A 301 15.18 -43.35 -27.34
N LEU A 302 14.55 -43.51 -28.51
CA LEU A 302 13.63 -42.50 -29.07
C LEU A 302 12.39 -42.30 -28.21
N GLU A 303 11.80 -43.38 -27.68
CA GLU A 303 10.64 -43.31 -26.79
C GLU A 303 10.98 -42.58 -25.48
N ASP A 304 12.12 -42.92 -24.87
CA ASP A 304 12.64 -42.24 -23.68
C ASP A 304 12.89 -40.75 -23.95
N ARG A 305 13.50 -40.39 -25.10
CA ARG A 305 13.68 -38.98 -25.52
C ARG A 305 12.35 -38.25 -25.67
N ASN A 306 11.34 -38.92 -26.22
CA ASN A 306 10.03 -38.32 -26.48
C ASN A 306 9.27 -38.05 -25.17
N ILE A 307 9.42 -38.93 -24.17
CA ILE A 307 8.92 -38.69 -22.81
C ILE A 307 9.59 -37.46 -22.19
N GLN A 308 10.92 -37.37 -22.26
CA GLN A 308 11.68 -36.22 -21.76
C GLN A 308 11.28 -34.90 -22.46
N LEU A 309 11.06 -34.93 -23.77
CA LEU A 309 10.60 -33.77 -24.53
C LEU A 309 9.22 -33.29 -24.06
N ARG A 310 8.29 -34.20 -23.79
CA ARG A 310 6.96 -33.84 -23.24
C ARG A 310 7.07 -33.21 -21.84
N GLU A 311 7.88 -33.80 -20.96
CA GLU A 311 8.10 -33.25 -19.62
C GLU A 311 8.72 -31.85 -19.67
N LEU A 312 9.72 -31.64 -20.53
CA LEU A 312 10.31 -30.32 -20.77
C LEU A 312 9.29 -29.33 -21.34
N GLN A 313 8.39 -29.79 -22.21
CA GLN A 313 7.34 -28.95 -22.78
C GLN A 313 6.30 -28.54 -21.73
N ASP A 314 5.91 -29.45 -20.84
CA ASP A 314 4.99 -29.14 -19.73
C ASP A 314 5.62 -28.15 -18.74
N LEU A 315 6.90 -28.36 -18.39
CA LEU A 315 7.68 -27.43 -17.57
C LEU A 315 7.80 -26.04 -18.24
N TYR A 316 8.00 -26.02 -19.55
CA TYR A 316 8.03 -24.79 -20.33
C TYR A 316 6.70 -24.03 -20.22
N LEU A 317 5.58 -24.70 -20.49
CA LEU A 317 4.25 -24.09 -20.45
C LEU A 317 3.92 -23.54 -19.06
N LEU A 318 4.34 -24.24 -18.01
CA LEU A 318 4.17 -23.77 -16.62
C LEU A 318 4.99 -22.50 -16.36
N ASN A 319 6.26 -22.47 -16.75
CA ASN A 319 7.11 -21.29 -16.59
C ASN A 319 6.59 -20.10 -17.42
N ASP A 320 6.09 -20.35 -18.62
CA ASP A 320 5.50 -19.34 -19.51
C ASP A 320 4.28 -18.67 -18.85
N SER A 321 3.40 -19.49 -18.25
CA SER A 321 2.26 -18.99 -17.48
C SER A 321 2.69 -18.16 -16.26
N GLN A 322 3.71 -18.60 -15.53
CA GLN A 322 4.24 -17.86 -14.37
C GLN A 322 4.86 -16.52 -14.79
N LEU A 323 5.51 -16.50 -15.96
CA LEU A 323 6.10 -15.30 -16.53
C LEU A 323 5.01 -14.28 -16.90
N ASP A 324 3.93 -14.74 -17.52
CA ASP A 324 2.76 -13.90 -17.83
C ASP A 324 2.06 -13.35 -16.57
N ASP A 325 1.91 -14.17 -15.53
CA ASP A 325 1.39 -13.72 -14.24
C ASP A 325 2.29 -12.64 -13.61
N SER A 326 3.61 -12.85 -13.67
CA SER A 326 4.61 -11.87 -13.19
C SER A 326 4.57 -10.55 -13.98
N LYS A 327 4.40 -10.61 -15.30
CA LYS A 327 4.19 -9.44 -16.16
C LYS A 327 2.93 -8.68 -15.78
N ALA A 328 1.82 -9.40 -15.60
CA ALA A 328 0.54 -8.80 -15.23
C ALA A 328 0.62 -8.11 -13.86
N LEU A 329 1.32 -8.73 -12.89
CA LEU A 329 1.57 -8.13 -11.58
C LEU A 329 2.43 -6.86 -11.69
N THR A 330 3.53 -6.92 -12.44
CA THR A 330 4.45 -5.78 -12.63
C THR A 330 3.74 -4.62 -13.33
N ALA A 331 2.88 -4.89 -14.31
CA ALA A 331 2.06 -3.88 -14.99
C ALA A 331 1.11 -3.18 -14.02
N ARG A 332 0.38 -3.94 -13.18
CA ARG A 332 -0.51 -3.38 -12.14
C ARG A 332 0.25 -2.51 -11.13
N GLN A 333 1.43 -2.97 -10.69
CA GLN A 333 2.30 -2.20 -9.78
C GLN A 333 2.76 -0.88 -10.43
N SER A 334 3.08 -0.90 -11.73
CA SER A 334 3.45 0.31 -12.46
C SER A 334 2.30 1.32 -12.53
N ASP A 335 1.07 0.86 -12.77
CA ASP A 335 -0.12 1.71 -12.76
C ASP A 335 -0.36 2.33 -11.38
N GLU A 336 -0.21 1.54 -10.31
CA GLU A 336 -0.34 1.99 -8.91
C GLU A 336 0.72 3.04 -8.55
N ILE A 337 1.97 2.81 -8.90
CA ILE A 337 3.06 3.79 -8.74
C ILE A 337 2.76 5.08 -9.51
N GLY A 338 2.20 4.96 -10.73
CA GLY A 338 1.77 6.10 -11.52
C GLY A 338 0.68 6.93 -10.82
N VAL A 339 -0.27 6.27 -10.13
CA VAL A 339 -1.29 6.93 -9.31
C VAL A 339 -0.66 7.59 -8.08
N LEU A 340 0.19 6.88 -7.33
CA LEU A 340 0.87 7.40 -6.14
C LEU A 340 1.73 8.61 -6.46
N ASN A 341 2.44 8.60 -7.59
CA ASN A 341 3.25 9.75 -8.02
C ASN A 341 2.37 10.99 -8.29
N ARG A 342 1.21 10.82 -8.96
CA ARG A 342 0.26 11.92 -9.15
C ARG A 342 -0.30 12.45 -7.83
N GLN A 343 -0.59 11.57 -6.88
CA GLN A 343 -1.03 11.97 -5.54
C GLN A 343 0.06 12.73 -4.79
N LEU A 344 1.32 12.26 -4.85
CA LEU A 344 2.46 12.93 -4.23
C LEU A 344 2.66 14.35 -4.78
N LEU A 345 2.53 14.53 -6.10
CA LEU A 345 2.57 15.85 -6.73
C LEU A 345 1.42 16.75 -6.27
N ALA A 346 0.21 16.20 -6.12
CA ALA A 346 -0.94 16.94 -5.60
C ALA A 346 -0.74 17.38 -4.15
N VAL A 347 -0.23 16.51 -3.28
CA VAL A 347 0.05 16.83 -1.87
C VAL A 347 1.16 17.88 -1.76
N ARG A 348 2.22 17.78 -2.57
CA ARG A 348 3.28 18.82 -2.65
C ARG A 348 2.71 20.18 -3.03
N ALA A 349 1.81 20.21 -4.02
CA ALA A 349 1.14 21.44 -4.43
C ALA A 349 0.22 22.00 -3.33
N GLN A 350 -0.47 21.14 -2.57
CA GLN A 350 -1.27 21.57 -1.42
C GLN A 350 -0.41 22.17 -0.30
N LEU A 351 0.72 21.55 0.04
CA LEU A 351 1.63 22.09 1.05
C LEU A 351 2.22 23.43 0.65
N ALA A 352 2.60 23.62 -0.61
CA ALA A 352 3.06 24.91 -1.11
C ALA A 352 1.99 26.01 -0.96
N ARG A 353 0.70 25.67 -1.15
CA ARG A 353 -0.41 26.61 -0.91
C ARG A 353 -0.61 26.91 0.56
N ILE A 354 -0.52 25.91 1.43
CA ILE A 354 -0.63 26.09 2.89
C ILE A 354 0.51 26.97 3.39
N GLU A 355 1.75 26.75 2.96
CA GLU A 355 2.89 27.58 3.32
C GLU A 355 2.70 29.04 2.88
N ALA A 356 2.28 29.29 1.64
CA ALA A 356 1.99 30.65 1.18
C ALA A 356 0.87 31.33 2.00
N ALA A 357 -0.15 30.57 2.41
CA ALA A 357 -1.21 31.06 3.28
C ALA A 357 -0.70 31.35 4.71
N LEU A 358 0.19 30.50 5.22
CA LEU A 358 0.83 30.64 6.52
C LEU A 358 1.68 31.91 6.58
N ASP A 359 2.54 32.12 5.58
CA ASP A 359 3.37 33.33 5.45
C ASP A 359 2.51 34.60 5.41
N THR A 360 1.37 34.54 4.71
CA THR A 360 0.42 35.67 4.64
C THR A 360 -0.25 35.92 5.99
N SER A 361 -0.65 34.86 6.70
CA SER A 361 -1.24 34.94 8.03
C SER A 361 -0.25 35.51 9.06
N GLU A 362 1.01 35.09 8.97
CA GLU A 362 2.11 35.58 9.80
C GLU A 362 2.36 37.08 9.60
N ALA A 363 2.47 37.52 8.35
CA ALA A 363 2.63 38.94 8.02
C ALA A 363 1.49 39.79 8.62
N LYS A 364 0.25 39.27 8.55
CA LYS A 364 -0.93 39.94 9.12
C LYS A 364 -0.94 39.95 10.64
N SER A 365 -0.51 38.87 11.29
CA SER A 365 -0.41 38.78 12.76
C SER A 365 0.64 39.75 13.29
N GLU A 366 1.79 39.87 12.62
CA GLU A 366 2.84 40.81 13.00
C GLU A 366 2.39 42.27 12.82
N GLU A 367 1.67 42.58 11.72
CA GLU A 367 1.03 43.89 11.53
C GLU A 367 0.05 44.21 12.65
N GLN A 368 -0.80 43.25 13.04
CA GLN A 368 -1.78 43.42 14.13
C GLN A 368 -1.10 43.66 15.48
N LYS A 369 -0.02 42.95 15.81
CA LYS A 369 0.76 43.19 17.04
C LYS A 369 1.30 44.61 17.10
N VAL A 370 1.86 45.12 15.99
CA VAL A 370 2.36 46.51 15.92
C VAL A 370 1.22 47.50 16.17
N VAL A 371 0.04 47.26 15.59
CA VAL A 371 -1.15 48.11 15.80
C VAL A 371 -1.62 48.09 17.26
N ILE A 372 -1.67 46.92 17.91
CA ILE A 372 -2.08 46.78 19.32
C ILE A 372 -1.12 47.54 20.24
N VAL A 373 0.19 47.40 20.03
CA VAL A 373 1.21 48.11 20.82
C VAL A 373 1.10 49.63 20.63
N ASP A 374 0.90 50.11 19.40
CA ASP A 374 0.71 51.54 19.13
C ASP A 374 -0.58 52.07 19.77
N LEU A 375 -1.69 51.34 19.67
CA LEU A 375 -2.96 51.72 20.27
C LEU A 375 -2.86 51.80 21.80
N GLY A 376 -2.18 50.84 22.43
CA GLY A 376 -1.90 50.86 23.87
C GLY A 376 -1.11 52.10 24.29
N ARG A 377 -0.07 52.48 23.53
CA ARG A 377 0.69 53.72 23.79
C ARG A 377 -0.17 54.97 23.65
N ARG A 378 -0.95 55.08 22.57
CA ARG A 378 -1.84 56.23 22.33
C ARG A 378 -2.89 56.39 23.43
N LEU A 379 -3.49 55.28 23.87
CA LEU A 379 -4.49 55.29 24.93
C LEU A 379 -3.89 55.78 26.26
N ASN A 380 -2.70 55.29 26.61
CA ASN A 380 -1.99 55.71 27.82
C ASN A 380 -1.59 57.20 27.76
N LEU A 381 -1.12 57.68 26.61
CA LEU A 381 -0.80 59.11 26.41
C LEU A 381 -2.04 60.01 26.51
N ALA A 382 -3.15 59.60 25.89
CA ALA A 382 -4.40 60.36 25.94
C ALA A 382 -4.98 60.44 27.35
N LEU A 383 -4.88 59.35 28.12
CA LEU A 383 -5.32 59.32 29.52
C LEU A 383 -4.46 60.27 30.38
N ALA A 384 -3.14 60.24 30.24
CA ALA A 384 -2.24 61.12 30.97
C ALA A 384 -2.51 62.61 30.67
N ALA A 385 -2.70 62.97 29.40
CA ALA A 385 -2.99 64.35 28.99
C ALA A 385 -4.30 64.88 29.60
N LYS A 386 -5.35 64.05 29.71
CA LYS A 386 -6.61 64.46 30.33
C LYS A 386 -6.52 64.67 31.84
N VAL A 387 -5.67 63.90 32.53
CA VAL A 387 -5.41 64.08 33.96
C VAL A 387 -4.63 65.39 34.21
N GLU A 388 -3.68 65.73 33.34
CA GLU A 388 -2.90 66.96 33.43
C GLU A 388 -3.76 68.22 33.18
N GLU A 389 -4.61 68.20 32.14
CA GLU A 389 -5.55 69.30 31.83
C GLU A 389 -6.45 69.65 33.04
N LEU A 390 -6.96 68.64 33.75
CA LEU A 390 -7.76 68.85 34.95
C LEU A 390 -6.97 69.51 36.10
N ALA A 391 -5.69 69.16 36.26
CA ALA A 391 -4.84 69.72 37.30
C ALA A 391 -4.52 71.21 37.06
N GLU A 392 -4.38 71.64 35.80
CA GLU A 392 -4.13 73.02 35.42
C GLU A 392 -5.33 73.93 35.75
N TYR A 393 -6.54 73.56 35.32
CA TYR A 393 -7.76 74.32 35.62
C TYR A 393 -8.01 74.47 37.12
N ARG A 394 -7.71 73.42 37.89
CA ARG A 394 -7.80 73.46 39.36
C ARG A 394 -6.89 74.55 39.92
N SER A 395 -5.65 74.61 39.44
CA SER A 395 -4.65 75.60 39.91
C SER A 395 -5.03 77.04 39.54
N GLU A 396 -5.53 77.26 38.31
CA GLU A 396 -5.96 78.59 37.84
C GLU A 396 -7.16 79.13 38.64
N PHE A 397 -8.13 78.27 38.97
CA PHE A 397 -9.24 78.62 39.85
C PHE A 397 -8.76 79.10 41.22
N PHE A 398 -7.88 78.33 41.88
CA PHE A 398 -7.39 78.68 43.22
C PHE A 398 -6.59 79.98 43.21
N GLY A 399 -5.80 80.24 42.16
CA GLY A 399 -5.06 81.50 42.00
C GLY A 399 -5.98 82.72 41.95
N ARG A 400 -6.98 82.71 41.04
CA ARG A 400 -7.93 83.83 40.89
C ARG A 400 -8.75 84.06 42.14
N LEU A 401 -9.26 82.99 42.72
CA LEU A 401 -10.11 83.08 43.90
C LEU A 401 -9.31 83.60 45.10
N ARG A 402 -8.04 83.19 45.28
CA ARG A 402 -7.12 83.77 46.28
C ARG A 402 -6.90 85.27 46.09
N GLN A 403 -6.80 85.76 44.86
CA GLN A 403 -6.57 87.18 44.57
C GLN A 403 -7.77 88.06 44.93
N VAL A 404 -8.99 87.66 44.56
CA VAL A 404 -10.22 88.45 44.82
C VAL A 404 -10.59 88.48 46.30
N LEU A 405 -10.19 87.42 47.01
CA LEU A 405 -10.48 87.19 48.40
C LEU A 405 -9.35 87.66 49.35
N ALA A 406 -8.18 88.04 48.83
CA ALA A 406 -7.11 88.60 49.66
C ALA A 406 -7.55 89.91 50.35
N GLY A 407 -7.38 90.00 51.66
CA GLY A 407 -7.61 91.24 52.44
C GLY A 407 -9.05 91.46 52.96
N ARG A 408 -9.97 90.51 52.76
CA ARG A 408 -11.33 90.57 53.34
C ARG A 408 -11.40 89.82 54.68
N GLN A 409 -12.11 90.35 55.65
CA GLN A 409 -12.30 89.69 56.95
C GLN A 409 -13.37 88.59 56.83
N GLY A 410 -13.10 87.39 57.38
CA GLY A 410 -14.12 86.35 57.57
C GLY A 410 -13.85 84.96 56.97
N PHE A 411 -12.74 84.73 56.29
CA PHE A 411 -12.29 83.40 55.87
C PHE A 411 -10.76 83.32 55.75
N THR A 412 -10.23 82.09 55.75
CA THR A 412 -8.80 81.76 55.63
C THR A 412 -8.63 80.75 54.50
N ILE A 413 -7.50 80.81 53.79
CA ILE A 413 -7.17 79.84 52.73
C ILE A 413 -6.15 78.86 53.29
N ILE A 414 -6.44 77.57 53.25
CA ILE A 414 -5.57 76.48 53.72
C ILE A 414 -5.46 75.46 52.59
N GLY A 415 -4.27 75.38 51.96
CA GLY A 415 -4.07 74.52 50.79
C GLY A 415 -5.00 74.89 49.64
N ASP A 416 -5.83 73.93 49.22
CA ASP A 416 -6.85 74.03 48.18
C ASP A 416 -8.27 74.22 48.77
N ARG A 417 -8.38 74.71 50.01
CA ARG A 417 -9.66 74.88 50.71
C ARG A 417 -9.88 76.32 51.17
N PHE A 418 -11.11 76.79 50.96
CA PHE A 418 -11.59 78.07 51.48
C PHE A 418 -12.33 77.85 52.79
N VAL A 419 -11.77 78.31 53.90
CA VAL A 419 -12.24 78.03 55.25
C VAL A 419 -12.93 79.26 55.84
N PHE A 420 -14.24 79.21 56.00
CA PHE A 420 -15.05 80.23 56.66
C PHE A 420 -15.28 79.85 58.12
N GLN A 421 -15.07 80.77 59.05
CA GLN A 421 -15.41 80.53 60.45
C GLN A 421 -16.93 80.54 60.62
N SER A 422 -17.47 79.56 61.34
CA SER A 422 -18.93 79.38 61.45
C SER A 422 -19.62 80.57 62.12
N GLU A 423 -18.97 81.30 63.03
CA GLU A 423 -19.53 82.51 63.65
C GLU A 423 -19.73 83.68 62.68
N VAL A 424 -18.96 83.71 61.60
CA VAL A 424 -19.12 84.72 60.54
C VAL A 424 -20.34 84.39 59.69
N LEU A 425 -20.61 83.10 59.49
CA LEU A 425 -21.69 82.62 58.64
C LEU A 425 -23.02 82.47 59.37
N PHE A 426 -23.02 82.03 60.63
CA PHE A 426 -24.20 81.58 61.37
C PHE A 426 -24.25 82.16 62.79
N GLY A 427 -25.46 82.19 63.35
CA GLY A 427 -25.63 82.41 64.79
C GLY A 427 -25.16 81.20 65.62
N SER A 428 -24.91 81.42 66.92
CA SER A 428 -24.56 80.34 67.85
C SER A 428 -25.67 79.28 67.89
N GLY A 429 -25.28 78.00 67.82
CA GLY A 429 -26.21 76.86 67.77
C GLY A 429 -27.19 76.85 66.58
N SER A 430 -26.99 77.71 65.57
CA SER A 430 -27.87 77.82 64.42
C SER A 430 -27.18 77.37 63.13
N ALA A 431 -27.98 76.84 62.21
CA ALA A 431 -27.60 76.61 60.81
C ALA A 431 -28.16 77.68 59.87
N GLU A 432 -28.89 78.68 60.38
CA GLU A 432 -29.42 79.77 59.56
C GLU A 432 -28.34 80.83 59.30
N LEU A 433 -28.17 81.20 58.03
CA LEU A 433 -27.16 82.17 57.63
C LEU A 433 -27.51 83.59 58.12
N GLY A 434 -26.58 84.18 58.87
CA GLY A 434 -26.64 85.58 59.27
C GLY A 434 -26.45 86.53 58.08
N GLN A 435 -26.80 87.81 58.26
CA GLN A 435 -26.67 88.81 57.19
C GLN A 435 -25.23 89.01 56.72
N SER A 436 -24.26 88.96 57.64
CA SER A 436 -22.82 89.01 57.33
C SER A 436 -22.38 87.79 56.51
N GLY A 437 -22.81 86.59 56.93
CA GLY A 437 -22.54 85.35 56.21
C GLY A 437 -23.08 85.34 54.78
N LYS A 438 -24.31 85.85 54.59
CA LYS A 438 -24.92 86.01 53.26
C LYS A 438 -24.08 86.95 52.36
N GLN A 439 -23.52 88.03 52.88
CA GLN A 439 -22.67 88.95 52.11
C GLN A 439 -21.35 88.28 51.68
N SER A 440 -20.70 87.56 52.59
CA SER A 440 -19.47 86.82 52.32
C SER A 440 -19.67 85.73 51.27
N LEU A 441 -20.71 84.91 51.42
CA LEU A 441 -21.05 83.87 50.45
C LEU A 441 -21.51 84.43 49.10
N ASN A 442 -22.15 85.61 49.07
CA ASN A 442 -22.53 86.26 47.81
C ASN A 442 -21.28 86.70 47.02
N THR A 443 -20.27 87.21 47.72
CA THR A 443 -18.98 87.53 47.10
C THR A 443 -18.34 86.27 46.51
N PHE A 444 -18.27 85.19 47.29
CA PHE A 444 -17.73 83.92 46.84
C PHE A 444 -18.49 83.37 45.61
N ALA A 445 -19.83 83.40 45.64
CA ALA A 445 -20.68 82.93 44.56
C ALA A 445 -20.44 83.68 43.25
N ASN A 446 -20.22 85.00 43.30
CA ASN A 446 -19.94 85.79 42.10
C ASN A 446 -18.59 85.40 41.47
N VAL A 447 -17.53 85.25 42.28
CA VAL A 447 -16.23 84.81 41.75
C VAL A 447 -16.30 83.39 41.20
N LEU A 448 -17.03 82.51 41.88
CA LEU A 448 -17.23 81.15 41.41
C LEU A 448 -17.90 81.14 40.03
N LYS A 449 -18.97 81.92 39.82
CA LYS A 449 -19.62 82.04 38.50
C LYS A 449 -18.66 82.49 37.42
N ASP A 450 -17.81 83.48 37.69
CA ASP A 450 -16.85 83.97 36.71
C ASP A 450 -15.89 82.86 36.29
N VAL A 451 -15.38 82.07 37.24
CA VAL A 451 -14.49 80.95 36.91
C VAL A 451 -15.24 79.81 36.22
N MET A 452 -16.50 79.54 36.59
CA MET A 452 -17.34 78.53 35.94
C MET A 452 -17.50 78.75 34.43
N THR A 453 -17.47 80.00 33.96
CA THR A 453 -17.55 80.29 32.51
C THR A 453 -16.33 79.81 31.72
N ARG A 454 -15.19 79.59 32.38
CA ARG A 454 -13.91 79.21 31.76
C ARG A 454 -13.60 77.72 31.87
N ILE A 455 -14.29 76.99 32.74
CA ILE A 455 -14.08 75.55 32.88
C ILE A 455 -14.89 74.82 31.78
N PRO A 456 -14.26 73.97 30.96
CA PRO A 456 -14.95 73.21 29.92
C PRO A 456 -16.14 72.41 30.45
N LYS A 457 -17.24 72.35 29.67
CA LYS A 457 -18.50 71.72 30.11
C LYS A 457 -18.38 70.20 30.25
N ASP A 458 -17.50 69.59 29.47
CA ASP A 458 -17.13 68.18 29.43
C ASP A 458 -16.24 67.75 30.61
N LEU A 459 -15.65 68.71 31.32
CA LEU A 459 -14.86 68.42 32.51
C LEU A 459 -15.77 68.11 33.71
N PRO A 460 -15.66 66.91 34.32
CA PRO A 460 -16.55 66.48 35.38
C PRO A 460 -16.09 67.04 36.75
N TRP A 461 -16.21 68.34 36.99
CA TRP A 461 -15.86 68.96 38.28
C TRP A 461 -17.10 69.29 39.15
N ILE A 462 -16.90 69.36 40.47
CA ILE A 462 -17.87 69.83 41.47
C ILE A 462 -17.20 70.70 42.54
N LEU A 463 -17.96 71.58 43.18
CA LEU A 463 -17.59 72.33 44.37
C LEU A 463 -18.18 71.64 45.62
N GLN A 464 -17.32 71.12 46.46
CA GLN A 464 -17.68 70.45 47.70
C GLN A 464 -17.62 71.47 48.87
N VAL A 465 -18.70 71.52 49.65
CA VAL A 465 -18.86 72.34 50.86
C VAL A 465 -18.87 71.43 52.07
N ASP A 466 -17.89 71.59 52.95
CA ASP A 466 -17.62 70.72 54.08
C ASP A 466 -17.89 71.47 55.40
N GLY A 467 -18.80 70.97 56.24
CA GLY A 467 -19.14 71.58 57.53
C GLY A 467 -18.48 70.88 58.70
N HIS A 468 -18.00 71.67 59.67
CA HIS A 468 -17.33 71.19 60.87
C HIS A 468 -17.82 71.93 62.12
N THR A 469 -17.78 71.23 63.27
CA THR A 469 -18.05 71.79 64.60
C THR A 469 -16.81 71.66 65.48
N ASP A 470 -16.87 72.22 66.68
CA ASP A 470 -15.94 71.86 67.75
C ASP A 470 -16.44 70.60 68.47
N ARG A 471 -15.69 70.19 69.49
CA ARG A 471 -15.99 69.03 70.34
C ARG A 471 -17.09 69.27 71.37
N ILE A 472 -17.61 70.50 71.51
CA ILE A 472 -18.63 70.81 72.52
C ILE A 472 -19.94 70.17 72.03
N PRO A 473 -20.57 69.25 72.80
CA PRO A 473 -21.78 68.58 72.34
C PRO A 473 -22.95 69.56 72.18
N ILE A 474 -23.70 69.42 71.08
CA ILE A 474 -25.00 70.06 70.89
C ILE A 474 -26.11 69.00 70.93
N GLU A 475 -27.10 69.20 71.80
CA GLU A 475 -28.27 68.32 71.92
C GLU A 475 -29.54 69.19 71.94
N THR A 476 -29.98 69.61 70.77
CA THR A 476 -31.22 70.36 70.60
C THR A 476 -32.23 69.55 69.79
N PRO A 477 -33.55 69.78 69.93
CA PRO A 477 -34.54 69.12 69.09
C PRO A 477 -34.33 69.32 67.58
N ARG A 478 -33.66 70.43 67.20
CA ARG A 478 -33.35 70.76 65.79
C ARG A 478 -32.02 70.15 65.32
N PHE A 479 -31.03 70.04 66.20
CA PHE A 479 -29.71 69.47 65.94
C PHE A 479 -29.36 68.50 67.08
N PRO A 480 -29.68 67.19 66.93
CA PRO A 480 -29.45 66.19 67.97
C PRO A 480 -27.97 65.89 68.24
N SER A 481 -27.09 66.11 67.25
CA SER A 481 -25.65 66.06 67.42
C SER A 481 -24.91 67.10 66.56
N ASN A 482 -23.61 67.18 66.78
CA ASN A 482 -22.70 67.99 65.99
C ASN A 482 -22.62 67.57 64.51
N TRP A 483 -22.87 66.30 64.20
CA TRP A 483 -23.00 65.83 62.82
C TRP A 483 -24.14 66.54 62.10
N GLU A 484 -25.35 66.53 62.67
CA GLU A 484 -26.51 67.19 62.04
C GLU A 484 -26.31 68.69 61.94
N LEU A 485 -25.71 69.34 62.95
CA LEU A 485 -25.40 70.76 62.88
C LEU A 485 -24.43 71.08 61.74
N SER A 486 -23.35 70.29 61.61
CA SER A 486 -22.33 70.49 60.58
C SER A 486 -22.89 70.27 59.17
N ALA A 487 -23.67 69.21 58.97
CA ALA A 487 -24.32 68.90 57.71
C ALA A 487 -25.37 69.95 57.34
N ALA A 488 -26.21 70.36 58.30
CA ALA A 488 -27.22 71.39 58.08
C ALA A 488 -26.58 72.73 57.69
N ARG A 489 -25.46 73.11 58.32
CA ARG A 489 -24.70 74.31 57.94
C ARG A 489 -24.12 74.21 56.53
N ALA A 490 -23.53 73.08 56.15
CA ALA A 490 -23.00 72.86 54.80
C ALA A 490 -24.12 72.90 53.74
N ILE A 491 -25.26 72.26 54.03
CA ILE A 491 -26.45 72.29 53.19
C ILE A 491 -27.00 73.70 53.05
N GLU A 492 -27.06 74.48 54.13
CA GLU A 492 -27.53 75.87 54.05
C GLU A 492 -26.61 76.72 53.16
N VAL A 493 -25.30 76.53 53.24
CA VAL A 493 -24.34 77.20 52.34
C VAL A 493 -24.58 76.78 50.89
N VAL A 494 -24.75 75.49 50.62
CA VAL A 494 -25.07 74.99 49.27
C VAL A 494 -26.39 75.56 48.76
N ASN A 495 -27.46 75.51 49.55
CA ASN A 495 -28.75 76.09 49.20
C ASN A 495 -28.62 77.58 48.89
N TYR A 496 -27.85 78.31 49.71
CA TYR A 496 -27.59 79.71 49.44
C TYR A 496 -26.83 79.92 48.13
N LEU A 497 -25.79 79.13 47.83
CA LEU A 497 -25.08 79.19 46.54
C LEU A 497 -26.00 78.86 45.35
N ILE A 498 -26.94 77.93 45.52
CA ILE A 498 -27.98 77.61 44.52
C ILE A 498 -28.90 78.82 44.31
N THR A 499 -29.36 79.48 45.37
CA THR A 499 -30.16 80.72 45.23
C THR A 499 -29.38 81.85 44.55
N ARG A 500 -28.05 81.81 44.66
CA ARG A 500 -27.16 82.71 43.93
C ARG A 500 -26.89 82.27 42.51
N GLY A 501 -27.41 81.14 42.02
CA GLY A 501 -27.35 80.73 40.60
C GLY A 501 -26.20 79.79 40.26
N ILE A 502 -25.59 79.14 41.25
CA ILE A 502 -24.65 78.03 41.00
C ILE A 502 -25.46 76.76 40.73
N SER A 503 -25.12 76.02 39.68
CA SER A 503 -25.85 74.80 39.32
C SER A 503 -25.80 73.78 40.45
N PRO A 504 -26.95 73.21 40.88
CA PRO A 504 -26.97 72.13 41.87
C PRO A 504 -26.13 70.92 41.46
N THR A 505 -25.98 70.65 40.16
CA THR A 505 -25.15 69.55 39.63
C THR A 505 -23.64 69.77 39.79
N ARG A 506 -23.23 70.96 40.21
CA ARG A 506 -21.83 71.35 40.48
C ARG A 506 -21.57 71.57 41.97
N LEU A 507 -22.51 71.21 42.85
CA LEU A 507 -22.38 71.42 44.29
C LEU A 507 -22.53 70.09 45.04
N SER A 508 -21.80 69.97 46.14
CA SER A 508 -21.95 68.89 47.11
C SER A 508 -21.83 69.48 48.51
N ALA A 509 -22.60 68.96 49.47
CA ALA A 509 -22.51 69.31 50.89
C ALA A 509 -22.16 68.07 51.71
N THR A 510 -21.17 68.19 52.59
CA THR A 510 -20.75 67.13 53.52
C THR A 510 -20.67 67.71 54.92
N GLY A 511 -21.21 67.05 55.93
CA GLY A 511 -20.93 67.36 57.33
C GLY A 511 -19.89 66.40 57.90
N TYR A 512 -18.99 66.87 58.74
CA TYR A 512 -17.96 66.06 59.40
C TYR A 512 -18.04 66.09 60.93
N GLY A 513 -18.95 66.88 61.51
CA GLY A 513 -19.04 67.12 62.94
C GLY A 513 -17.70 67.58 63.54
N GLU A 514 -17.39 67.07 64.72
CA GLU A 514 -16.15 67.30 65.47
C GLU A 514 -14.97 66.41 65.02
N PHE A 515 -15.20 65.45 64.11
CA PHE A 515 -14.27 64.34 63.83
C PHE A 515 -13.12 64.69 62.86
N GLN A 516 -13.07 65.93 62.39
CA GLN A 516 -11.94 66.48 61.62
C GLN A 516 -11.49 67.83 62.20
N PRO A 517 -10.92 67.84 63.43
CA PRO A 517 -10.42 69.07 64.04
C PRO A 517 -9.19 69.56 63.29
N ILE A 518 -9.12 70.87 63.05
CA ILE A 518 -7.91 71.52 62.50
C ILE A 518 -6.98 72.01 63.63
N ASP A 519 -7.48 72.07 64.86
CA ASP A 519 -6.74 72.40 66.07
C ASP A 519 -7.18 71.47 67.20
N GLU A 520 -6.28 70.61 67.67
CA GLU A 520 -6.58 69.58 68.66
C GLU A 520 -6.58 70.09 70.11
N ARG A 521 -6.21 71.36 70.34
CA ARG A 521 -6.20 71.96 71.67
C ARG A 521 -7.60 72.13 72.23
N ASP A 522 -7.70 72.07 73.55
CA ASP A 522 -8.97 72.17 74.30
C ASP A 522 -9.14 73.57 74.90
N ASP A 523 -9.18 74.56 74.03
CA ASP A 523 -9.40 75.96 74.40
C ASP A 523 -10.39 76.63 73.42
N GLU A 524 -10.95 77.77 73.82
CA GLU A 524 -11.93 78.49 72.99
C GLU A 524 -11.36 78.92 71.63
N ILE A 525 -10.03 79.12 71.55
CA ILE A 525 -9.36 79.48 70.30
C ILE A 525 -9.44 78.31 69.31
N ALA A 526 -9.16 77.10 69.77
CA ALA A 526 -9.23 75.87 68.99
C ALA A 526 -10.68 75.52 68.64
N HIS A 527 -11.63 75.67 69.58
CA HIS A 527 -13.05 75.48 69.29
C HIS A 527 -13.51 76.39 68.15
N ARG A 528 -13.22 77.69 68.21
CA ARG A 528 -13.55 78.63 67.14
C ARG A 528 -12.91 78.27 65.79
N ARG A 529 -11.69 77.75 65.79
CA ARG A 529 -11.02 77.29 64.55
C ARG A 529 -11.67 76.04 63.97
N ASN A 530 -12.13 75.12 64.83
CA ASN A 530 -12.77 73.89 64.42
C ASN A 530 -14.20 74.11 63.90
N ARG A 531 -14.94 75.07 64.48
CA ARG A 531 -16.23 75.57 63.97
C ARG A 531 -16.05 76.31 62.64
N ARG A 532 -16.08 75.59 61.51
CA ARG A 532 -15.83 76.17 60.18
C ARG A 532 -16.63 75.50 59.06
N ILE A 533 -16.68 76.17 57.91
CA ILE A 533 -17.13 75.64 56.62
C ILE A 533 -15.95 75.70 55.64
N GLU A 534 -15.59 74.59 55.02
CA GLU A 534 -14.57 74.54 53.98
C GLU A 534 -15.20 74.40 52.59
N LEU A 535 -14.64 75.02 51.56
CA LEU A 535 -15.07 74.85 50.18
C LEU A 535 -13.88 74.47 49.30
N LYS A 536 -14.02 73.42 48.47
CA LYS A 536 -12.96 72.91 47.57
C LYS A 536 -13.50 72.40 46.24
N LEU A 537 -12.71 72.49 45.17
CA LEU A 537 -13.03 71.91 43.86
C LEU A 537 -12.48 70.48 43.77
N THR A 538 -13.30 69.55 43.27
CA THR A 538 -12.91 68.16 43.02
C THR A 538 -13.54 67.61 41.74
N GLN A 539 -13.06 66.46 41.28
CA GLN A 539 -13.71 65.70 40.21
C GLN A 539 -14.97 65.00 40.75
N ARG A 540 -16.00 64.94 39.91
CA ARG A 540 -17.27 64.26 40.16
C ARG A 540 -17.10 62.75 40.21
#